data_AF-A0A970IJC0-F1
#
_entry.id   AF-A0A970IJC0-F1
#
_cell.length_a   1.000
_cell.length_b   1.000
_cell.length_c   1.000
_cell.angle_alpha   90.00
_cell.angle_beta   90.00
_cell.angle_gamma   90.00
#
_symmetry.space_group_name_H-M   'P 1'
#
loop_
_entity.id
_entity.type
_entity.pdbx_description
1 polymer ?
#
loop_
_entity_poly.entity_id
_entity_poly.type
_entity_poly.pdbx_seq_one_letter_code
_entity_poly.pdbx_strand_id
1 'polypeptide(L)'
;MGSLIIGEAAVSAGIIGEPMVIVIALTAVAGFMTPNLLEFMVVYRVFFWLLGSVMGLVGIGTGIFIMMTQLISTETFGIPILSSFSKNELKDTLVRFPLWSLKHRPESIAKDNVRKQGES
;
A
#
# COMPACT_ATOMS: atom_id res chain seq x y z
N MET A 1 -18.48 27.03 -11.01
CA MET A 1 -19.29 27.87 -10.10
C MET A 1 -20.55 27.17 -9.58
N GLY A 2 -21.15 26.19 -10.28
CA GLY A 2 -22.34 25.50 -9.79
C GLY A 2 -22.14 24.52 -8.62
N SER A 3 -20.97 23.90 -8.48
CA SER A 3 -20.71 22.89 -7.44
C SER A 3 -20.67 23.45 -6.01
N LEU A 4 -20.22 24.70 -5.83
CA LEU A 4 -20.21 25.36 -4.51
C LEU A 4 -21.63 25.72 -4.06
N ILE A 5 -22.48 26.20 -4.98
CA ILE A 5 -23.87 26.58 -4.70
C ILE A 5 -24.68 25.36 -4.27
N ILE A 6 -24.46 24.19 -4.90
CA ILE A 6 -25.14 22.95 -4.52
C ILE A 6 -24.68 22.49 -3.12
N GLY A 7 -23.38 22.61 -2.81
CA GLY A 7 -22.84 22.28 -1.49
C GLY A 7 -23.39 23.17 -0.39
N GLU A 8 -23.45 24.48 -0.64
CA GLU A 8 -24.02 25.47 0.28
C GLU A 8 -25.52 25.22 0.49
N ALA A 9 -26.29 25.01 -0.59
CA ALA A 9 -27.72 24.71 -0.52
C ALA A 9 -28.01 23.41 0.25
N ALA A 10 -27.18 22.38 0.09
CA ALA A 10 -27.32 21.11 0.82
C ALA A 10 -27.09 21.27 2.33
N VAL A 11 -26.18 22.16 2.72
CA VAL A 11 -25.91 22.49 4.14
C VAL A 11 -27.03 23.36 4.70
N SER A 12 -27.47 24.41 3.98
CA SER A 12 -28.57 25.28 4.42
C SER A 12 -29.91 24.55 4.48
N ALA A 13 -30.14 23.54 3.65
CA ALA A 13 -31.32 22.68 3.70
C ALA A 13 -31.29 21.64 4.85
N GLY A 14 -30.18 21.57 5.60
CA GLY A 14 -30.01 20.62 6.71
C GLY A 14 -29.86 19.16 6.28
N ILE A 15 -29.64 18.89 4.99
CA ILE A 15 -29.45 17.53 4.46
C ILE A 15 -28.11 16.96 4.92
N ILE A 16 -27.10 17.83 5.05
CA ILE A 16 -25.73 17.45 5.42
C ILE A 16 -25.18 18.51 6.37
N GLY A 17 -24.46 18.12 7.42
CA GLY A 17 -23.82 19.05 8.35
C GLY A 17 -22.56 19.72 7.76
N GLU A 18 -22.28 20.94 8.19
CA GLU A 18 -21.05 21.69 7.86
C GLU A 18 -19.74 20.87 8.02
N PRO A 19 -19.49 20.17 9.15
CA PRO A 19 -18.27 19.36 9.30
C PRO A 19 -18.25 18.14 8.37
N MET A 20 -19.40 17.59 7.99
CA MET A 20 -19.48 16.42 7.11
C MET A 20 -18.98 16.74 5.69
N VAL A 21 -19.27 17.94 5.19
CA VAL A 21 -18.79 18.38 3.87
C VAL A 21 -17.26 18.41 3.81
N ILE A 22 -16.62 18.87 4.90
CA ILE A 22 -15.16 18.90 5.01
C ILE A 22 -14.58 17.48 4.98
N VAL A 23 -15.17 16.54 5.72
CA VAL A 23 -14.71 15.13 5.76
C VAL A 23 -14.83 14.46 4.39
N ILE A 24 -15.93 14.70 3.66
CA ILE A 24 -16.13 14.14 2.32
C ILE A 24 -15.13 14.73 1.33
N ALA A 25 -14.88 16.04 1.39
CA ALA A 25 -13.88 16.69 0.53
C ALA A 25 -12.47 16.13 0.78
N LEU A 26 -12.07 15.95 2.03
CA LEU A 26 -10.79 15.34 2.39
C LEU A 26 -10.70 13.89 1.91
N THR A 27 -11.77 13.11 2.07
CA THR A 27 -11.83 11.72 1.61
C THR A 27 -11.71 11.63 0.09
N ALA A 28 -12.36 12.54 -0.64
CA ALA A 28 -12.27 12.62 -2.10
C ALA A 28 -10.84 12.96 -2.56
N VAL A 29 -10.20 13.94 -1.92
CA VAL A 29 -8.80 14.31 -2.22
C VAL A 29 -7.83 13.18 -1.88
N ALA A 30 -8.00 12.53 -0.73
CA ALA A 30 -7.21 11.37 -0.34
C ALA A 30 -7.39 10.20 -1.32
N GLY A 31 -8.59 10.03 -1.89
CA GLY A 31 -8.86 9.05 -2.95
C GLY A 31 -7.97 9.24 -4.18
N PHE A 32 -7.69 10.48 -4.58
CA PHE A 32 -6.79 10.77 -5.71
C PHE A 32 -5.32 10.43 -5.43
N MET A 33 -4.90 10.34 -4.16
CA MET A 33 -3.56 9.90 -3.79
C MET A 33 -3.35 8.38 -3.93
N THR A 34 -4.41 7.61 -4.20
CA THR A 34 -4.36 6.15 -4.38
C THR A 34 -4.58 5.75 -5.85
N PRO A 35 -3.73 6.18 -6.81
CA PRO A 35 -4.08 6.11 -8.23
C PRO A 35 -4.01 4.71 -8.85
N ASN A 36 -3.36 3.72 -8.23
CA ASN A 36 -3.19 2.39 -8.85
C ASN A 36 -3.72 1.22 -8.02
N LEU A 37 -3.91 1.35 -6.71
CA LEU A 37 -4.27 0.21 -5.86
C LEU A 37 -5.77 -0.07 -5.84
N LEU A 38 -6.61 0.88 -6.25
CA LEU A 38 -8.07 0.76 -6.16
C LEU A 38 -8.61 -0.32 -7.10
N GLU A 39 -8.11 -0.39 -8.34
CA GLU A 39 -8.55 -1.40 -9.32
C GLU A 39 -8.20 -2.81 -8.84
N PHE A 40 -6.96 -3.03 -8.39
CA PHE A 40 -6.56 -4.29 -7.78
C PHE A 40 -7.40 -4.62 -6.54
N MET A 41 -7.63 -3.65 -5.65
CA MET A 41 -8.42 -3.84 -4.43
C MET A 41 -9.86 -4.28 -4.72
N VAL A 42 -10.50 -3.71 -5.74
CA VAL A 42 -11.86 -4.11 -6.15
C VAL A 42 -11.88 -5.55 -6.66
N VAL A 43 -10.92 -5.93 -7.50
CA VAL A 43 -10.80 -7.30 -8.02
C VAL A 43 -10.58 -8.30 -6.88
N TYR A 44 -9.65 -8.03 -5.95
CA TYR A 44 -9.43 -8.91 -4.80
C TYR A 44 -10.65 -8.99 -3.88
N ARG A 45 -11.38 -7.89 -3.67
CA ARG A 45 -12.61 -7.91 -2.86
C ARG A 45 -13.64 -8.87 -3.45
N VAL A 46 -13.88 -8.82 -4.76
CA VAL A 46 -14.80 -9.73 -5.45
C VAL A 46 -14.28 -11.17 -5.41
N PHE A 47 -12.97 -11.37 -5.59
CA PHE A 47 -12.33 -12.69 -5.50
C PHE A 47 -12.52 -13.33 -4.12
N PHE A 48 -12.22 -12.61 -3.04
CA PHE A 48 -12.41 -13.12 -1.66
C PHE A 48 -13.88 -13.30 -1.31
N TRP A 49 -14.76 -12.43 -1.80
CA TRP A 49 -16.21 -12.58 -1.61
C TRP A 49 -16.73 -13.85 -2.30
N LEU A 50 -16.31 -14.14 -3.53
CA LEU A 50 -16.65 -15.37 -4.25
C LEU A 50 -16.09 -16.61 -3.54
N LEU A 51 -14.81 -16.61 -3.16
CA LEU A 51 -14.19 -17.73 -2.46
C LEU A 51 -14.87 -18.02 -1.11
N GLY A 52 -15.16 -16.97 -0.35
CA GLY A 52 -15.91 -17.07 0.90
C GLY A 52 -17.35 -17.53 0.69
N SER A 53 -17.99 -17.14 -0.43
CA SER A 53 -19.35 -17.56 -0.75
C SER A 53 -19.46 -19.03 -1.18
N VAL A 54 -18.45 -19.59 -1.84
CA VAL A 54 -18.50 -20.98 -2.37
C VAL A 54 -17.95 -21.99 -1.37
N MET A 55 -16.81 -21.71 -0.74
CA MET A 55 -16.09 -22.65 0.13
C MET A 55 -15.97 -22.16 1.59
N GLY A 56 -16.63 -21.06 1.95
CA GLY A 56 -16.62 -20.52 3.31
C GLY A 56 -15.22 -20.16 3.80
N LEU A 57 -14.93 -20.52 5.05
CA LEU A 57 -13.66 -20.22 5.71
C LEU A 57 -12.45 -20.88 5.03
N VAL A 58 -12.64 -22.07 4.44
CA VAL A 58 -11.59 -22.79 3.71
C VAL A 58 -11.19 -22.04 2.43
N GLY A 59 -12.17 -21.48 1.71
CA GLY A 59 -11.91 -20.67 0.51
C GLY A 59 -11.18 -19.37 0.81
N ILE A 60 -11.48 -18.73 1.93
CA ILE A 60 -10.73 -17.53 2.37
C ILE A 60 -9.29 -17.91 2.72
N GLY A 61 -9.08 -19.01 3.44
CA GLY A 61 -7.76 -19.51 3.79
C GLY A 61 -6.88 -19.75 2.56
N THR A 62 -7.38 -20.47 1.56
CA THR A 62 -6.64 -20.71 0.30
C THR A 62 -6.41 -19.44 -0.50
N GLY A 63 -7.38 -18.51 -0.53
CA GLY A 63 -7.23 -17.19 -1.15
C GLY A 63 -6.08 -16.37 -0.53
N ILE A 64 -5.89 -16.44 0.79
CA ILE A 64 -4.78 -15.76 1.48
C ILE A 64 -3.43 -16.38 1.08
N PHE A 65 -3.34 -17.71 0.96
CA PHE A 65 -2.12 -18.38 0.48
C PHE A 65 -1.76 -17.97 -0.95
N ILE A 66 -2.75 -17.88 -1.84
CA ILE A 66 -2.55 -17.43 -3.23
C ILE A 66 -2.10 -15.97 -3.27
N MET A 67 -2.67 -15.11 -2.41
CA MET A 67 -2.25 -13.72 -2.30
C MET A 67 -0.78 -13.61 -1.84
N MET A 68 -0.37 -14.43 -0.87
CA MET A 68 1.01 -14.50 -0.39
C MET A 68 2.00 -14.90 -1.49
N THR A 69 1.68 -15.91 -2.30
CA THR A 69 2.56 -16.34 -3.40
C THR A 69 2.66 -15.30 -4.51
N GLN A 70 1.56 -14.62 -4.83
CA GLN A 70 1.58 -13.51 -5.77
C GLN A 70 2.43 -12.34 -5.29
N LEU A 71 2.41 -12.07 -3.97
CA LEU A 71 3.24 -11.02 -3.37
C LEU A 71 4.73 -11.37 -3.42
N ILE A 72 5.08 -12.67 -3.29
CA ILE A 72 6.46 -13.16 -3.48
C ILE A 72 6.93 -12.95 -4.92
N SER A 73 6.05 -13.22 -5.88
CA SER A 73 6.38 -13.12 -7.31
C SER A 73 6.38 -11.68 -7.83
N THR A 74 5.80 -10.73 -7.10
CA THR A 74 5.72 -9.33 -7.54
C THR A 74 7.05 -8.64 -7.22
N GLU A 75 7.84 -8.38 -8.25
CA GLU A 75 9.06 -7.59 -8.15
C GLU A 75 8.71 -6.11 -8.33
N THR A 76 9.18 -5.26 -7.41
CA THR A 76 9.03 -3.81 -7.54
C THR A 76 10.39 -3.25 -7.95
N PHE A 77 10.49 -2.72 -9.17
CA PHE A 77 11.73 -2.21 -9.77
C PHE A 77 12.90 -3.21 -9.78
N GLY A 78 12.60 -4.50 -9.99
CA GLY A 78 13.62 -5.57 -10.09
C GLY A 78 14.14 -6.09 -8.74
N ILE A 79 13.54 -5.65 -7.63
CA ILE A 79 13.82 -6.17 -6.29
C ILE A 79 12.56 -6.90 -5.80
N PRO A 80 12.66 -8.18 -5.38
CA PRO A 80 11.54 -8.90 -4.79
C PRO A 80 11.03 -8.14 -3.56
N ILE A 81 9.73 -7.89 -3.44
CA ILE A 81 9.14 -7.14 -2.32
C ILE A 81 9.54 -7.72 -0.95
N LEU A 82 9.79 -9.04 -0.88
CA LEU A 82 10.21 -9.73 0.34
C LEU A 82 11.71 -9.71 0.62
N SER A 83 12.56 -9.14 -0.24
CA SER A 83 13.98 -8.99 0.06
C SER A 83 14.20 -8.14 1.33
N SER A 84 13.32 -7.16 1.55
CA SER A 84 13.27 -6.28 2.73
C SER A 84 13.11 -7.03 4.07
N PHE A 85 12.67 -8.28 4.06
CA PHE A 85 12.55 -9.13 5.25
C PHE A 85 13.80 -9.96 5.56
N SER A 86 14.89 -9.81 4.78
CA SER A 86 16.19 -10.38 5.12
C SER A 86 16.72 -9.78 6.43
N LYS A 87 17.36 -10.59 7.29
CA LYS A 87 17.87 -10.19 8.61
C LYS A 87 18.77 -8.95 8.60
N ASN A 88 19.47 -8.69 7.49
CA ASN A 88 20.33 -7.53 7.32
C ASN A 88 19.58 -6.28 6.82
N GLU A 89 18.45 -6.43 6.12
CA GLU A 89 17.63 -5.34 5.54
C GLU A 89 16.45 -4.94 6.45
N LEU A 90 16.10 -5.79 7.43
CA LEU A 90 15.10 -5.51 8.47
C LEU A 90 15.44 -4.28 9.30
N LYS A 91 16.74 -4.02 9.52
CA LYS A 91 17.18 -2.80 10.22
C LYS A 91 16.82 -1.56 9.41
N ASP A 92 17.07 -1.53 8.11
CA ASP A 92 16.77 -0.37 7.27
C ASP A 92 15.28 -0.19 6.94
N THR A 93 14.51 -1.29 6.93
CA THR A 93 13.08 -1.29 6.54
C THR A 93 12.14 -0.96 7.71
N LEU A 94 12.39 -1.50 8.92
CA LEU A 94 11.53 -1.26 10.10
C LEU A 94 12.00 -0.06 10.94
N VAL A 95 13.31 0.21 11.00
CA VAL A 95 13.88 1.27 11.84
C VAL A 95 14.90 2.04 11.02
N ARG A 96 14.47 3.08 10.31
CA ARG A 96 15.35 3.87 9.42
C ARG A 96 16.59 4.40 10.17
N PHE A 97 17.71 3.68 10.09
CA PHE A 97 18.98 4.07 10.69
C PHE A 97 19.66 5.15 9.81
N PRO A 98 20.41 6.09 10.41
CA PRO A 98 21.05 7.16 9.66
C PRO A 98 22.08 6.61 8.66
N LEU A 99 22.08 7.16 7.43
CA LEU A 99 22.86 6.74 6.26
C LEU A 99 24.38 6.67 6.47
N TRP A 100 24.89 7.32 7.51
CA TRP A 100 26.29 7.34 7.91
C TRP A 100 26.74 6.08 8.66
N SER A 101 25.83 5.38 9.34
CA SER A 101 26.13 4.14 10.09
C SER A 101 26.08 2.88 9.21
N LEU A 102 25.58 3.01 7.98
CA LEU A 102 25.39 1.90 7.03
C LEU A 102 26.65 1.66 6.21
N LYS A 103 27.51 0.77 6.73
CA LYS A 103 28.80 0.36 6.11
C LYS A 103 28.65 -0.70 5.01
N HIS A 104 27.53 -1.43 5.01
CA HIS A 104 27.21 -2.50 4.05
C HIS A 104 26.04 -2.10 3.15
N ARG A 105 26.15 -2.41 1.85
CA ARG A 105 25.03 -2.25 0.91
C ARG A 105 24.06 -3.42 1.08
N PRO A 106 22.73 -3.18 1.03
CA PRO A 106 21.74 -4.24 1.06
C PRO A 106 21.97 -5.22 -0.10
N GLU A 107 21.93 -6.52 0.20
CA GLU A 107 22.22 -7.61 -0.75
C GLU A 107 21.21 -7.65 -1.90
N SER A 108 20.03 -7.05 -1.72
CA SER A 108 19.02 -6.84 -2.77
C SER A 108 19.48 -5.93 -3.92
N ILE A 109 20.49 -5.07 -3.72
CA ILE A 109 20.97 -4.10 -4.73
C ILE A 109 22.35 -4.49 -5.28
N ALA A 110 23.21 -5.15 -4.50
CA ALA A 110 24.54 -5.54 -4.94
C ALA A 110 24.96 -6.89 -4.35
N LYS A 111 24.89 -7.95 -5.16
CA LYS A 111 25.35 -9.30 -4.80
C LYS A 111 26.87 -9.43 -4.62
N ASP A 112 27.65 -8.55 -5.25
CA ASP A 112 29.09 -8.75 -5.45
C ASP A 112 29.98 -7.64 -4.84
N ASN A 113 29.39 -6.57 -4.26
CA ASN A 113 30.17 -5.44 -3.74
C ASN A 113 29.62 -4.95 -2.38
N VAL A 114 29.98 -5.71 -1.35
CA VAL A 114 29.43 -5.66 0.02
C VAL A 114 29.96 -4.46 0.85
N ARG A 115 30.92 -3.67 0.33
CA ARG A 115 31.49 -2.48 1.00
C ARG A 115 31.20 -1.20 0.21
N LYS A 116 30.72 -0.15 0.90
CA LYS A 116 30.75 1.22 0.35
C LYS A 116 32.21 1.62 0.11
N GLN A 117 32.58 1.83 -1.14
CA GLN A 117 33.88 2.34 -1.57
C GLN A 117 33.95 3.84 -1.26
N GLY A 118 34.42 4.17 -0.06
CA GLY A 118 34.50 5.55 0.42
C GLY A 118 35.19 5.76 1.77
N GLU A 119 36.05 4.84 2.21
CA GLU A 119 36.99 5.08 3.31
C GLU A 119 38.36 4.52 2.91
N SER A 120 39.15 5.39 2.27
CA SER A 120 40.62 5.34 2.24
C SER A 120 41.12 6.64 2.84
#